data_AF-A0A8H7UU99-F1
#
_entry.id   AF-A0A8H7UU99-F1
#
_cell.length_a   1.000
_cell.length_b   1.000
_cell.length_c   1.000
_cell.angle_alpha   90.00
_cell.angle_beta   90.00
_cell.angle_gamma   90.00
#
_symmetry.space_group_name_H-M   'P 1'
#
loop_
_entity.id
_entity.type
_entity.pdbx_description
1 polymer ?
#
loop_
_entity_poly.entity_id
_entity_poly.type
_entity_poly.pdbx_seq_one_letter_code
_entity_poly.pdbx_strand_id
1 'polypeptide(L)'
;MSGKKESKVIEQVLDISDEEQFLIQNISKANLITEQDIVSKVWAPLLKTLSVGGKLVRIKLGESISQYSQAEKQLQYVHTKHVKAFKIDIRFIYDFNGNEYDVGAGEAAKEAVDETKILNDKSKLLREGKDVLDLMLHTVIPEDDAKKAIGHTIQIKGLCAHVISVYLNSNGLYIAKPLFKVHFPTSLLDLSDFCEGLKNIFHFSRLLEDNAKFYESAMNSRKRRLSCIDHDHSTRESKQPGHSLLSSMKPTYYKTASVTRINTTEITILFKGEIPIPYTLKSNGLTGYLFLGEISEIFVEDELETDENGCVLMQDGKWFHQEANITLDTSPYED
;
A
#
# COMPACT_ATOMS: atom_id res chain seq x y z
N MET A 1 15.56 -13.56 -23.28
CA MET A 1 16.03 -13.52 -21.88
C MET A 1 14.93 -13.83 -20.84
N SER A 2 13.62 -13.76 -21.13
CA SER A 2 12.58 -13.98 -20.08
C SER A 2 12.46 -15.44 -19.59
N GLY A 3 12.59 -16.44 -20.47
CA GLY A 3 12.40 -17.86 -20.10
C GLY A 3 13.37 -18.39 -19.02
N LYS A 4 14.58 -17.82 -18.89
CA LYS A 4 15.53 -18.22 -17.84
C LYS A 4 15.14 -17.71 -16.45
N LYS A 5 14.47 -16.55 -16.39
CA LYS A 5 13.97 -15.96 -15.13
C LYS A 5 12.72 -16.72 -14.68
N GLU A 6 11.83 -17.05 -15.63
CA GLU A 6 10.63 -17.85 -15.41
C GLU A 6 10.96 -19.25 -14.86
N SER A 7 11.89 -19.98 -15.49
CA SER A 7 12.34 -21.30 -15.01
C SER A 7 12.84 -21.25 -13.57
N LYS A 8 13.68 -20.27 -13.23
CA LYS A 8 14.23 -20.13 -11.88
C LYS A 8 13.17 -19.85 -10.81
N VAL A 9 12.17 -19.04 -11.14
CA VAL A 9 11.06 -18.78 -10.19
C VAL A 9 10.25 -20.05 -9.98
N ILE A 10 10.00 -20.83 -11.03
CA ILE A 10 9.28 -22.11 -10.92
C ILE A 10 10.11 -23.10 -10.08
N GLU A 11 11.40 -23.25 -10.37
CA GLU A 11 12.34 -24.06 -9.57
C GLU A 11 12.28 -23.64 -8.10
N GLN A 12 12.37 -22.34 -7.81
CA GLN A 12 12.30 -21.83 -6.44
C GLN A 12 10.96 -22.15 -5.75
N VAL A 13 9.85 -22.11 -6.48
CA VAL A 13 8.53 -22.47 -5.93
C VAL A 13 8.50 -23.96 -5.57
N LEU A 14 9.01 -24.83 -6.45
CA LEU A 14 9.11 -26.26 -6.20
C LEU A 14 10.01 -26.55 -4.99
N ASP A 15 11.19 -25.92 -4.92
CA ASP A 15 12.13 -26.06 -3.80
C ASP A 15 11.46 -25.68 -2.48
N ILE A 16 10.73 -24.55 -2.43
CA ILE A 16 9.99 -24.14 -1.22
C ILE A 16 8.90 -25.16 -0.87
N SER A 17 8.13 -25.62 -1.87
CA SER A 17 7.07 -26.60 -1.66
C SER A 17 7.60 -27.93 -1.09
N ASP A 18 8.80 -28.34 -1.48
CA ASP A 18 9.43 -29.58 -1.01
C ASP A 18 10.15 -29.42 0.33
N GLU A 19 10.91 -28.33 0.52
CA GLU A 19 11.72 -28.11 1.72
C GLU A 19 10.90 -27.61 2.92
N GLU A 20 9.83 -26.85 2.68
CA GLU A 20 9.07 -26.15 3.72
C GLU A 20 7.66 -26.72 3.94
N GLN A 21 7.48 -28.02 3.66
CA GLN A 21 6.21 -28.74 3.85
C GLN A 21 5.64 -28.59 5.27
N PHE A 22 6.50 -28.66 6.29
CA PHE A 22 6.06 -28.46 7.67
C PHE A 22 5.43 -27.08 7.88
N LEU A 23 6.04 -26.03 7.33
CA LEU A 23 5.54 -24.66 7.42
C LEU A 23 4.21 -24.53 6.69
N ILE A 24 4.14 -25.01 5.45
CA ILE A 24 2.93 -24.93 4.60
C ILE A 24 1.75 -25.65 5.26
N GLN A 25 1.96 -26.89 5.74
CA GLN A 25 0.90 -27.69 6.38
C GLN A 25 0.44 -27.14 7.74
N ASN A 26 1.27 -26.33 8.41
CA ASN A 26 0.98 -25.79 9.74
C ASN A 26 0.80 -24.27 9.73
N ILE A 27 0.59 -23.64 8.56
CA ILE A 27 0.55 -22.18 8.40
C ILE A 27 -0.48 -21.50 9.32
N SER A 28 -1.61 -22.16 9.56
CA SER A 28 -2.69 -21.66 10.43
C SER A 28 -2.40 -21.82 11.93
N LYS A 29 -1.33 -22.52 12.32
CA LYS A 29 -0.97 -22.77 13.73
C LYS A 29 -0.04 -21.67 14.26
N ALA A 30 -0.65 -20.64 14.84
CA ALA A 30 0.05 -19.43 15.31
C ALA A 30 1.18 -19.66 16.33
N ASN A 31 1.12 -20.76 17.09
CA ASN A 31 2.12 -21.14 18.08
C ASN A 31 3.33 -21.87 17.48
N LEU A 32 3.21 -22.43 16.28
CA LEU A 32 4.28 -23.19 15.62
C LEU A 32 5.01 -22.34 14.58
N ILE A 33 4.30 -21.46 13.87
CA ILE A 33 4.85 -20.68 12.77
C ILE A 33 4.96 -19.21 13.18
N THR A 34 6.16 -18.64 13.01
CA THR A 34 6.39 -17.21 13.20
C THR A 34 6.20 -16.43 11.90
N GLU A 35 6.02 -15.12 12.02
CA GLU A 35 5.97 -14.21 10.88
C GLU A 35 7.30 -14.22 10.09
N GLN A 36 8.41 -14.31 10.82
CA GLN A 36 9.74 -14.42 10.22
C GLN A 36 9.92 -15.72 9.45
N ASP A 37 9.34 -16.84 9.89
CA ASP A 37 9.37 -18.10 9.13
C ASP A 37 8.69 -17.92 7.77
N ILE A 38 7.50 -17.32 7.76
CA ILE A 38 6.73 -17.04 6.54
C ILE A 38 7.54 -16.15 5.58
N VAL A 39 8.09 -15.05 6.08
CA VAL A 39 8.88 -14.13 5.24
C VAL A 39 10.16 -14.79 4.75
N SER A 40 10.94 -15.39 5.63
CA SER A 40 12.30 -15.84 5.29
C SER A 40 12.35 -17.12 4.48
N LYS A 41 11.36 -18.01 4.62
CA LYS A 41 11.33 -19.33 3.98
C LYS A 41 10.45 -19.38 2.74
N VAL A 42 9.42 -18.53 2.62
CA VAL A 42 8.51 -18.52 1.46
C VAL A 42 8.71 -17.28 0.61
N TRP A 43 8.41 -16.10 1.16
CA TRP A 43 8.32 -14.88 0.34
C TRP A 43 9.67 -14.30 -0.05
N ALA A 44 10.64 -14.27 0.86
CA ALA A 44 11.94 -13.69 0.58
C ALA A 44 12.72 -14.47 -0.48
N PRO A 45 12.82 -15.81 -0.46
CA PRO A 45 13.48 -16.56 -1.54
C PRO A 45 12.80 -16.32 -2.88
N LEU A 46 11.46 -16.38 -2.92
CA LEU A 46 10.68 -16.13 -4.12
C LEU A 46 10.90 -14.73 -4.71
N LEU A 47 10.79 -13.70 -3.87
CA LEU A 47 11.00 -12.31 -4.27
C LEU A 47 12.45 -12.04 -4.69
N LYS A 48 13.45 -12.65 -4.01
CA LYS A 48 14.86 -12.54 -4.40
C LYS A 48 15.14 -13.19 -5.75
N THR A 49 14.46 -14.28 -6.08
CA THR A 49 14.58 -14.94 -7.39
C THR A 49 14.08 -14.03 -8.52
N LEU A 50 13.15 -13.11 -8.25
CA LEU A 50 12.74 -12.08 -9.20
C LEU A 50 13.83 -11.03 -9.45
N SER A 51 14.79 -10.85 -8.55
CA SER A 51 15.95 -9.99 -8.78
C SER A 51 17.02 -10.68 -9.66
N VAL A 52 16.84 -11.95 -10.03
CA VAL A 52 17.82 -12.69 -10.84
C VAL A 52 17.76 -12.23 -12.31
N GLY A 53 18.75 -11.43 -12.71
CA GLY A 53 18.92 -10.97 -14.09
C GLY A 53 18.96 -9.45 -14.27
N GLY A 54 18.68 -8.69 -13.21
CA GLY A 54 18.80 -7.23 -13.20
C GLY A 54 19.07 -6.77 -11.78
N LYS A 55 20.28 -6.25 -11.52
CA LYS A 55 20.75 -5.73 -10.23
C LYS A 55 20.01 -4.47 -9.76
N LEU A 56 18.84 -4.19 -10.34
CA LEU A 56 18.18 -2.90 -10.23
C LEU A 56 17.46 -2.76 -8.89
N VAL A 57 16.80 -3.81 -8.41
CA VAL A 57 16.07 -3.78 -7.14
C VAL A 57 16.62 -4.83 -6.18
N ARG A 58 17.12 -4.36 -5.04
CA ARG A 58 17.54 -5.14 -3.88
C ARG A 58 16.40 -5.25 -2.87
N ILE A 59 16.35 -6.39 -2.18
CA ILE A 59 15.44 -6.58 -1.04
C ILE A 59 16.22 -6.47 0.26
N LYS A 60 15.68 -5.73 1.23
CA LYS A 60 16.18 -5.64 2.60
C LYS A 60 15.07 -6.12 3.54
N LEU A 61 15.39 -7.09 4.38
CA LEU A 61 14.44 -7.76 5.27
C LEU A 61 14.66 -7.37 6.73
N GLY A 62 13.62 -7.56 7.54
CA GLY A 62 13.62 -7.31 8.98
C GLY A 62 13.19 -5.88 9.31
N GLU A 63 13.09 -5.56 10.61
CA GLU A 63 12.59 -4.29 11.15
C GLU A 63 13.42 -3.06 10.74
N SER A 64 13.25 -2.63 9.49
CA SER A 64 14.06 -1.60 8.85
C SER A 64 13.26 -0.32 8.66
N ILE A 65 13.93 0.83 8.71
CA ILE A 65 13.28 2.14 8.60
C ILE A 65 13.72 2.79 7.29
N SER A 66 12.77 3.36 6.54
CA SER A 66 13.11 4.21 5.38
C SER A 66 13.75 5.52 5.84
N GLN A 67 14.80 5.95 5.14
CA GLN A 67 15.46 7.22 5.44
C GLN A 67 14.54 8.41 5.19
N TYR A 68 13.68 8.31 4.17
CA TYR A 68 12.72 9.36 3.85
C TYR A 68 11.63 9.47 4.91
N SER A 69 10.97 8.36 5.26
CA SER A 69 9.95 8.34 6.32
C SER A 69 10.51 8.81 7.67
N GLN A 70 11.77 8.48 7.96
CA GLN A 70 12.49 8.97 9.13
C GLN A 70 12.67 10.49 9.12
N ALA A 71 13.07 11.06 7.99
CA ALA A 71 13.24 12.51 7.83
C ALA A 71 11.89 13.24 7.96
N GLU A 72 10.85 12.77 7.27
CA GLU A 72 9.50 13.35 7.33
C GLU A 72 8.94 13.34 8.75
N LYS A 73 9.13 12.24 9.49
CA LYS A 73 8.71 12.17 10.88
C LYS A 73 9.51 13.11 11.79
N GLN A 74 10.81 13.27 11.55
CA GLN A 74 11.64 14.21 12.32
C GLN A 74 11.20 15.66 12.10
N LEU A 75 10.79 16.02 10.89
CA LEU A 75 10.25 17.35 10.57
C LEU A 75 8.95 17.64 11.34
N GLN A 76 8.11 16.63 11.58
CA GLN A 76 6.87 16.80 12.35
C GLN A 76 7.10 16.91 13.86
N TYR A 77 8.21 16.37 14.37
CA TYR A 77 8.47 16.23 15.80
C TYR A 77 9.83 16.81 16.21
N VAL A 78 10.14 18.01 15.73
CA VAL A 78 11.44 18.70 15.91
C VAL A 78 11.87 18.81 17.39
N HIS A 79 10.92 18.92 18.31
CA HIS A 79 11.20 19.06 19.75
C HIS A 79 11.29 17.72 20.50
N THR A 80 11.07 16.59 19.82
CA THR A 80 11.11 15.26 20.46
C THR A 80 12.48 14.61 20.26
N LYS A 81 13.10 14.16 21.34
CA LYS A 81 14.34 13.37 21.27
C LYS A 81 14.00 11.92 20.89
N HIS A 82 14.84 11.28 20.05
CA HIS A 82 14.71 9.87 19.63
C HIS A 82 13.45 9.52 18.83
N VAL A 83 13.04 10.38 17.90
CA VAL A 83 11.97 10.07 16.94
C VAL A 83 12.41 8.93 16.03
N LYS A 84 11.60 7.87 15.92
CA LYS A 84 11.77 6.78 14.95
C LYS A 84 10.52 6.65 14.08
N ALA A 85 10.69 6.59 12.77
CA ALA A 85 9.63 6.25 11.82
C ALA A 85 9.21 4.78 11.95
N PHE A 86 8.22 4.38 11.16
CA PHE A 86 7.76 3.01 11.20
C PHE A 86 8.88 2.08 10.72
N LYS A 87 9.00 0.95 11.41
CA LYS A 87 9.85 -0.16 11.00
C LYS A 87 9.03 -1.05 10.09
N ILE A 88 9.47 -1.32 8.88
CA ILE A 88 8.81 -2.24 7.95
C ILE A 88 9.61 -3.51 7.74
N ASP A 89 8.91 -4.61 7.48
CA ASP A 89 9.51 -5.96 7.38
C ASP A 89 10.29 -6.16 6.08
N ILE A 90 9.83 -5.54 5.00
CA ILE A 90 10.42 -5.69 3.67
C ILE A 90 10.56 -4.32 3.02
N ARG A 91 11.78 -3.98 2.60
CA ARG A 91 12.08 -2.81 1.76
C ARG A 91 12.57 -3.27 0.40
N PHE A 92 12.03 -2.67 -0.65
CA PHE A 92 12.52 -2.82 -2.03
C PHE A 92 13.31 -1.56 -2.40
N ILE A 93 14.58 -1.73 -2.72
CA ILE A 93 15.56 -0.63 -2.77
C ILE A 93 16.25 -0.59 -4.13
N TYR A 94 16.32 0.59 -4.71
CA TYR A 94 17.24 0.95 -5.79
C TYR A 94 18.48 1.62 -5.17
N ASP A 95 19.65 1.07 -5.44
CA ASP A 95 20.92 1.63 -4.97
C ASP A 95 21.55 2.52 -6.05
N PHE A 96 21.81 3.79 -5.73
CA PHE A 96 22.49 4.71 -6.64
C PHE A 96 23.48 5.62 -5.92
N ASN A 97 24.73 5.61 -6.39
CA ASN A 97 25.85 6.39 -5.83
C ASN A 97 25.97 6.26 -4.29
N GLY A 98 25.79 5.05 -3.76
CA GLY A 98 25.88 4.78 -2.33
C GLY A 98 24.67 5.19 -1.49
N ASN A 99 23.58 5.66 -2.12
CA ASN A 99 22.32 5.99 -1.44
C ASN A 99 21.25 4.91 -1.73
N GLU A 100 20.40 4.66 -0.73
CA GLU A 100 19.24 3.77 -0.84
C GLU A 100 17.99 4.58 -1.21
N TYR A 101 17.31 4.21 -2.29
CA TYR A 101 16.00 4.78 -2.67
C TYR A 101 14.94 3.68 -2.59
N ASP A 102 13.92 3.88 -1.77
CA ASP A 102 12.81 2.94 -1.70
C ASP A 102 11.96 3.02 -2.97
N VAL A 103 11.74 1.86 -3.61
CA VAL A 103 10.88 1.68 -4.79
C VAL A 103 9.58 0.94 -4.45
N GLY A 104 9.49 0.40 -3.23
CA GLY A 104 8.30 -0.21 -2.66
C GLY A 104 8.52 -0.66 -1.21
N ALA A 105 7.44 -0.99 -0.51
CA ALA A 105 7.45 -1.44 0.87
C ALA A 105 6.62 -2.72 1.06
N GLY A 106 6.90 -3.49 2.11
CA GLY A 106 6.11 -4.66 2.47
C GLY A 106 6.03 -4.88 3.98
N GLU A 107 4.87 -5.39 4.40
CA GLU A 107 4.58 -5.84 5.76
C GLU A 107 4.09 -7.28 5.70
N ALA A 108 4.48 -8.07 6.68
CA ALA A 108 4.04 -9.45 6.80
C ALA A 108 3.33 -9.69 8.12
N ALA A 109 2.39 -10.64 8.09
CA ALA A 109 1.71 -11.11 9.27
C ALA A 109 1.48 -12.61 9.17
N LYS A 110 1.26 -13.24 10.33
CA LYS A 110 0.87 -14.65 10.42
C LYS A 110 -0.51 -14.89 9.78
N GLU A 111 -0.79 -16.11 9.38
CA GLU A 111 -2.11 -16.49 8.84
C GLU A 111 -3.23 -16.30 9.88
N ALA A 112 -3.04 -16.87 11.07
CA ALA A 112 -4.03 -16.85 12.15
C ALA A 112 -3.96 -15.57 13.01
N VAL A 113 -3.53 -14.45 12.42
CA VAL A 113 -3.45 -13.17 13.12
C VAL A 113 -4.83 -12.47 13.15
N ASP A 114 -5.07 -11.70 14.21
CA ASP A 114 -6.27 -10.88 14.36
C ASP A 114 -6.39 -9.80 13.28
N GLU A 115 -7.63 -9.49 12.88
CA GLU A 115 -7.95 -8.51 11.85
C GLU A 115 -7.50 -7.09 12.24
N THR A 116 -7.55 -6.75 13.53
CA THR A 116 -7.09 -5.43 14.01
C THR A 116 -5.60 -5.24 13.75
N LYS A 117 -4.79 -6.30 13.93
CA LYS A 117 -3.35 -6.23 13.60
C LYS A 117 -3.16 -6.09 12.08
N ILE A 118 -3.87 -6.85 11.25
CA ILE A 118 -3.81 -6.72 9.78
C ILE A 118 -4.14 -5.29 9.33
N LEU A 119 -5.19 -4.68 9.91
CA LEU A 119 -5.60 -3.33 9.55
C LEU A 119 -4.58 -2.28 9.99
N ASN A 120 -3.99 -2.45 11.18
CA ASN A 120 -2.93 -1.57 11.68
C ASN A 120 -1.68 -1.64 10.79
N ASP A 121 -1.24 -2.86 10.45
CA ASP A 121 -0.08 -3.09 9.60
C ASP A 121 -0.36 -2.60 8.18
N LYS A 122 -1.57 -2.79 7.65
CA LYS A 122 -2.01 -2.21 6.36
C LYS A 122 -1.94 -0.69 6.39
N SER A 123 -2.45 -0.05 7.44
CA SER A 123 -2.44 1.41 7.57
C SER A 123 -1.03 1.99 7.63
N LYS A 124 -0.12 1.28 8.29
CA LYS A 124 1.31 1.58 8.33
C LYS A 124 1.95 1.41 6.95
N LEU A 125 1.69 0.28 6.30
CA LEU A 125 2.19 -0.01 4.95
C LEU A 125 1.74 1.02 3.91
N LEU A 126 0.48 1.48 3.97
CA LEU A 126 -0.03 2.50 3.04
C LEU A 126 0.65 3.85 3.21
N ARG A 127 1.02 4.22 4.44
CA ARG A 127 1.82 5.43 4.69
C ARG A 127 3.22 5.30 4.09
N GLU A 128 3.85 4.14 4.24
CA GLU A 128 5.16 3.89 3.61
C GLU A 128 5.05 3.84 2.07
N GLY A 129 3.95 3.30 1.52
CA GLY A 129 3.66 3.39 0.08
C GLY A 129 3.49 4.82 -0.42
N LYS A 130 2.85 5.67 0.37
CA LYS A 130 2.79 7.12 0.12
C LYS A 130 4.18 7.76 0.18
N ASP A 131 4.99 7.42 1.18
CA ASP A 131 6.35 7.96 1.34
C ASP A 131 7.26 7.56 0.17
N VAL A 132 7.12 6.34 -0.35
CA VAL A 132 7.77 5.90 -1.60
C VAL A 132 7.36 6.78 -2.78
N LEU A 133 6.06 7.06 -2.93
CA LEU A 133 5.55 7.93 -4.00
C LEU A 133 6.11 9.36 -3.88
N ASP A 134 6.05 9.92 -2.67
CA ASP A 134 6.48 11.29 -2.40
C ASP A 134 7.98 11.49 -2.66
N LEU A 135 8.81 10.52 -2.27
CA LEU A 135 10.24 10.54 -2.59
C LEU A 135 10.50 10.53 -4.10
N MET A 136 9.75 9.72 -4.87
CA MET A 136 9.86 9.72 -6.33
C MET A 136 9.47 11.06 -6.93
N LEU A 137 8.34 11.65 -6.50
CA LEU A 137 7.88 12.96 -6.95
C LEU A 137 8.92 14.06 -6.64
N HIS A 138 9.48 14.08 -5.43
CA HIS A 138 10.56 15.02 -5.10
C HIS A 138 11.82 14.86 -5.96
N THR A 139 12.08 13.66 -6.47
CA THR A 139 13.28 13.38 -7.25
C THR A 139 13.12 13.77 -8.72
N VAL A 140 11.91 13.68 -9.26
CA VAL A 140 11.61 13.89 -10.69
C VAL A 140 11.16 15.32 -10.95
N ILE A 141 11.55 15.85 -12.11
CA ILE A 141 11.27 17.24 -12.50
C ILE A 141 10.23 17.30 -13.65
N PRO A 142 10.30 16.44 -14.69
CA PRO A 142 9.33 16.50 -15.79
C PRO A 142 7.91 16.09 -15.35
N GLU A 143 6.91 16.86 -15.79
CA GLU A 143 5.48 16.64 -15.51
C GLU A 143 4.98 15.26 -15.98
N ASP A 144 5.33 14.87 -17.21
CA ASP A 144 4.86 13.62 -17.80
C ASP A 144 5.44 12.38 -17.13
N ASP A 145 6.63 12.53 -16.54
CA ASP A 145 7.22 11.48 -15.73
C ASP A 145 6.52 11.45 -14.37
N ALA A 146 6.37 12.59 -13.69
CA ALA A 146 5.72 12.69 -12.38
C ALA A 146 4.32 12.05 -12.36
N LYS A 147 3.54 12.18 -13.44
CA LYS A 147 2.21 11.54 -13.59
C LYS A 147 2.24 10.01 -13.61
N LYS A 148 3.39 9.40 -13.88
CA LYS A 148 3.60 7.94 -13.88
C LYS A 148 4.13 7.41 -12.55
N ALA A 149 4.51 8.29 -11.61
CA ALA A 149 5.01 7.87 -10.32
C ALA A 149 3.89 7.20 -9.50
N ILE A 150 4.15 5.99 -9.00
CA ILE A 150 3.18 5.21 -8.23
C ILE A 150 3.89 4.51 -7.08
N GLY A 151 3.43 4.72 -5.85
CA GLY A 151 3.94 3.97 -4.70
C GLY A 151 3.41 2.54 -4.72
N HIS A 152 4.28 1.53 -4.61
CA HIS A 152 3.86 0.13 -4.58
C HIS A 152 4.12 -0.51 -3.23
N THR A 153 3.15 -1.29 -2.76
CA THR A 153 3.23 -1.99 -1.48
C THR A 153 2.76 -3.43 -1.60
N ILE A 154 3.28 -4.32 -0.75
CA ILE A 154 2.88 -5.72 -0.65
C ILE A 154 2.55 -6.07 0.81
N GLN A 155 1.31 -6.46 1.07
CA GLN A 155 0.87 -6.97 2.37
C GLN A 155 0.82 -8.50 2.33
N ILE A 156 1.61 -9.16 3.18
CA ILE A 156 1.66 -10.62 3.28
C ILE A 156 0.87 -11.06 4.51
N LYS A 157 -0.01 -12.04 4.33
CA LYS A 157 -0.69 -12.77 5.40
C LYS A 157 -0.54 -14.26 5.10
N GLY A 158 0.30 -14.95 5.87
CA GLY A 158 0.62 -16.35 5.62
C GLY A 158 1.10 -16.62 4.19
N LEU A 159 0.35 -17.46 3.46
CA LEU A 159 0.66 -17.82 2.07
C LEU A 159 -0.06 -16.93 1.03
N CYS A 160 -0.72 -15.87 1.46
CA CYS A 160 -1.32 -14.87 0.58
C CYS A 160 -0.54 -13.55 0.64
N ALA A 161 -0.23 -12.97 -0.51
CA ALA A 161 0.26 -11.60 -0.62
C ALA A 161 -0.70 -10.73 -1.44
N HIS A 162 -0.91 -9.50 -1.00
CA HIS A 162 -1.78 -8.52 -1.62
C HIS A 162 -0.96 -7.30 -2.04
N VAL A 163 -0.92 -7.02 -3.34
CA VAL A 163 -0.23 -5.85 -3.89
C VAL A 163 -1.20 -4.67 -3.99
N ILE A 164 -0.79 -3.52 -3.46
CA ILE A 164 -1.57 -2.29 -3.44
C ILE A 164 -0.71 -1.15 -4.00
N SER A 165 -1.30 -0.35 -4.89
CA SER A 165 -0.68 0.84 -5.45
C SER A 165 -1.26 2.11 -4.84
N VAL A 166 -0.40 3.09 -4.56
CA VAL A 166 -0.73 4.41 -4.02
C VAL A 166 -0.48 5.45 -5.11
N TYR A 167 -1.51 6.24 -5.40
CA TYR A 167 -1.51 7.30 -6.40
C TYR A 167 -1.73 8.66 -5.75
N LEU A 168 -1.22 9.73 -6.35
CA LEU A 168 -1.54 11.11 -6.00
C LEU A 168 -2.35 11.76 -7.13
N ASN A 169 -3.54 12.24 -6.81
CA ASN A 169 -4.36 13.02 -7.73
C ASN A 169 -3.95 14.51 -7.68
N SER A 170 -4.26 15.26 -8.75
CA SER A 170 -3.98 16.71 -8.86
C SER A 170 -4.61 17.53 -7.73
N ASN A 171 -5.72 17.08 -7.17
CA ASN A 171 -6.40 17.73 -6.04
C ASN A 171 -5.72 17.46 -4.68
N GLY A 172 -4.61 16.73 -4.66
CA GLY A 172 -3.86 16.38 -3.44
C GLY A 172 -4.42 15.20 -2.66
N LEU A 173 -5.33 14.43 -3.27
CA LEU A 173 -5.88 13.21 -2.68
C LEU A 173 -5.01 12.01 -3.03
N TYR A 174 -4.62 11.24 -2.00
CA TYR A 174 -3.94 9.96 -2.17
C TYR A 174 -4.96 8.82 -2.26
N ILE A 175 -4.78 7.92 -3.23
CA ILE A 175 -5.69 6.80 -3.49
C ILE A 175 -4.90 5.50 -3.40
N ALA A 176 -5.32 4.59 -2.52
CA ALA A 176 -4.79 3.24 -2.43
C ALA A 176 -5.69 2.28 -3.21
N LYS A 177 -5.15 1.67 -4.27
CA LYS A 177 -5.86 0.75 -5.15
C LYS A 177 -5.28 -0.66 -5.03
N PRO A 178 -6.05 -1.63 -4.51
CA PRO A 178 -5.77 -3.06 -4.67
C PRO A 178 -5.50 -3.41 -6.14
N LEU A 179 -4.39 -4.07 -6.44
CA LEU A 179 -4.08 -4.52 -7.79
C LEU A 179 -4.42 -5.99 -7.99
N PHE A 180 -3.79 -6.86 -7.21
CA PHE A 180 -3.94 -8.31 -7.32
C PHE A 180 -3.43 -9.01 -6.07
N LYS A 181 -3.83 -10.28 -5.95
CA LYS A 181 -3.36 -11.19 -4.90
C LYS A 181 -2.50 -12.30 -5.51
N VAL A 182 -1.59 -12.80 -4.70
CA VAL A 182 -0.75 -13.95 -4.99
C VAL A 182 -0.99 -14.96 -3.89
N HIS A 183 -1.50 -16.13 -4.23
CA HIS A 183 -1.64 -17.25 -3.29
C HIS A 183 -0.54 -18.25 -3.59
N PHE A 184 0.37 -18.46 -2.64
CA PHE A 184 1.43 -19.44 -2.77
C PHE A 184 0.83 -20.86 -2.74
N PRO A 185 1.25 -21.78 -3.62
CA PRO A 185 0.67 -23.12 -3.72
C PRO A 185 0.94 -23.92 -2.44
N THR A 186 -0.06 -24.66 -1.96
CA THR A 186 0.07 -25.49 -0.75
C THR A 186 0.36 -26.95 -1.06
N SER A 187 0.13 -27.35 -2.31
CA SER A 187 0.40 -28.68 -2.83
C SER A 187 0.85 -28.63 -4.29
N LEU A 188 1.41 -29.73 -4.80
CA LEU A 188 1.74 -29.86 -6.22
C LEU A 188 0.51 -29.77 -7.13
N LEU A 189 -0.69 -30.11 -6.63
CA LEU A 189 -1.93 -30.00 -7.40
C LEU A 189 -2.29 -28.52 -7.66
N ASP A 190 -2.01 -27.66 -6.67
CA ASP A 190 -2.28 -26.21 -6.72
C ASP A 190 -1.33 -25.47 -7.69
N LEU A 191 -0.23 -26.10 -8.12
CA LEU A 191 0.73 -25.46 -9.04
C LEU A 191 0.10 -25.11 -10.38
N SER A 192 -0.85 -25.93 -10.84
CA SER A 192 -1.56 -25.66 -12.09
C SER A 192 -2.38 -24.36 -11.99
N ASP A 193 -3.01 -24.12 -10.85
CA ASP A 193 -3.76 -22.90 -10.54
C ASP A 193 -2.85 -21.71 -10.19
N PHE A 194 -1.61 -21.97 -9.77
CA PHE A 194 -0.62 -20.94 -9.43
C PHE A 194 -0.08 -20.17 -10.64
N CYS A 195 -0.43 -20.56 -11.87
CA CYS A 195 -0.05 -19.86 -13.08
C CYS A 195 -0.41 -18.37 -13.05
N GLU A 196 -1.58 -18.00 -12.50
CA GLU A 196 -1.96 -16.60 -12.32
C GLU A 196 -1.14 -15.92 -11.22
N GLY A 197 -0.84 -16.64 -10.14
CA GLY A 197 0.07 -16.19 -9.08
C GLY A 197 1.46 -15.85 -9.62
N LEU A 198 2.03 -16.68 -10.51
CA LEU A 198 3.30 -16.42 -11.18
C LEU A 198 3.25 -15.14 -12.01
N LYS A 199 2.19 -14.95 -12.82
CA LYS A 199 2.03 -13.72 -13.62
C LYS A 199 1.99 -12.48 -12.72
N ASN A 200 1.25 -12.56 -11.62
CA ASN A 200 1.11 -11.48 -10.64
C ASN A 200 2.44 -11.16 -9.95
N ILE A 201 3.22 -12.18 -9.59
CA ILE A 201 4.57 -11.99 -9.03
C ILE A 201 5.49 -11.30 -10.05
N PHE A 202 5.50 -11.74 -11.31
CA PHE A 202 6.30 -11.09 -12.35
C PHE A 202 5.82 -9.67 -12.62
N HIS A 203 4.52 -9.42 -12.56
CA HIS A 203 3.97 -8.09 -12.69
C HIS A 203 4.45 -7.18 -11.55
N PHE A 204 4.41 -7.65 -10.30
CA PHE A 204 4.95 -6.91 -9.16
C PHE A 204 6.44 -6.60 -9.31
N SER A 205 7.25 -7.56 -9.78
CA SER A 205 8.67 -7.32 -10.09
C SER A 205 8.86 -6.19 -11.12
N ARG A 206 8.01 -6.12 -12.16
CA ARG A 206 8.09 -5.06 -13.18
C ARG A 206 7.70 -3.69 -12.61
N LEU A 207 6.66 -3.63 -11.77
CA LEU A 207 6.25 -2.42 -11.08
C LEU A 207 7.41 -1.80 -10.27
N LEU A 208 8.13 -2.64 -9.51
CA LEU A 208 9.30 -2.20 -8.75
C LEU A 208 10.47 -1.77 -9.66
N GLU A 209 10.72 -2.52 -10.75
CA GLU A 209 11.75 -2.16 -11.73
C GLU A 209 11.43 -0.83 -12.43
N ASP A 210 10.17 -0.55 -12.72
CA ASP A 210 9.75 0.69 -13.35
C ASP A 210 9.93 1.90 -12.42
N ASN A 211 9.61 1.75 -11.13
CA ASN A 211 9.96 2.75 -10.10
C ASN A 211 11.48 2.97 -10.00
N ALA A 212 12.29 1.91 -10.11
CA ALA A 212 13.74 2.05 -10.08
C ALA A 212 14.30 2.78 -11.32
N LYS A 213 13.78 2.46 -12.52
CA LYS A 213 14.11 3.17 -13.77
C LYS A 213 13.69 4.64 -13.72
N PHE A 214 12.65 4.95 -12.96
CA PHE A 214 12.20 6.32 -12.71
C PHE A 214 13.28 7.14 -12.00
N TYR A 215 13.84 6.61 -10.91
CA TYR A 215 14.99 7.21 -10.23
C TYR A 215 16.22 7.30 -11.13
N GLU A 216 16.57 6.22 -11.83
CA GLU A 216 17.71 6.17 -12.74
C GLU A 216 17.63 7.27 -13.82
N SER A 217 16.46 7.41 -14.44
CA SER A 217 16.22 8.39 -15.50
C SER A 217 16.32 9.83 -14.97
N ALA A 218 15.74 10.10 -13.81
CA ALA A 218 15.80 11.42 -13.18
C ALA A 218 17.23 11.81 -12.78
N MET A 219 17.98 10.89 -12.18
CA MET A 219 19.34 11.12 -11.73
C MET A 219 20.33 11.27 -12.90
N ASN A 220 20.21 10.45 -13.93
CA ASN A 220 21.02 10.57 -15.14
C ASN A 220 20.74 11.88 -15.88
N SER A 221 19.49 12.32 -15.92
CA SER A 221 19.12 13.62 -16.50
C SER A 221 19.73 14.79 -15.71
N ARG A 222 19.72 14.73 -14.37
CA ARG A 222 20.37 15.72 -13.52
C ARG A 222 21.90 15.73 -13.73
N LYS A 223 22.54 14.57 -13.84
CA LYS A 223 23.99 14.46 -14.10
C LYS A 223 24.38 15.06 -15.44
N ARG A 224 23.64 14.76 -16.53
CA ARG A 224 23.88 15.33 -17.86
C ARG A 224 23.79 16.85 -17.84
N ARG A 225 22.77 17.41 -17.16
CA ARG A 225 22.65 18.86 -16.97
C ARG A 225 23.88 19.45 -16.30
N LEU A 226 24.35 18.85 -15.21
CA LEU A 226 25.54 19.32 -14.49
C LEU A 226 26.81 19.27 -15.36
N SER A 227 27.00 18.22 -16.16
CA SER A 227 28.16 18.12 -17.07
C SER A 227 28.13 19.12 -18.23
N CYS A 228 26.95 19.61 -18.64
CA CYS A 228 26.84 20.63 -19.69
C CYS A 228 27.13 22.05 -19.18
N ILE A 229 27.07 22.29 -17.86
CA ILE A 229 27.35 23.60 -17.26
C ILE A 229 28.82 23.99 -17.36
N ASP A 230 29.74 23.02 -17.34
CA ASP A 230 31.18 23.29 -17.40
C ASP A 230 31.68 23.77 -18.78
N HIS A 231 30.82 23.81 -19.81
CA HIS A 231 31.24 24.12 -21.19
C HIS A 231 30.53 25.28 -21.87
N ASP A 232 29.50 25.90 -21.26
CA ASP A 232 28.79 26.99 -21.92
C ASP A 232 28.31 28.07 -20.93
N HIS A 233 29.10 29.15 -20.82
CA HIS A 233 28.80 30.30 -19.97
C HIS A 233 27.66 31.19 -20.50
N SER A 234 27.05 30.87 -21.65
CA SER A 234 26.11 31.76 -22.34
C SER A 234 24.63 31.38 -22.20
N THR A 235 24.30 30.18 -21.72
CA THR A 235 22.91 29.71 -21.67
C THR A 235 22.32 29.87 -20.28
N ARG A 236 21.70 31.03 -20.03
CA ARG A 236 20.90 31.28 -18.82
C ARG A 236 19.62 30.42 -18.91
N GLU A 237 19.72 29.13 -18.59
CA GLU A 237 18.54 28.26 -18.56
C GLU A 237 17.53 28.78 -17.53
N SER A 238 16.28 28.95 -17.96
CA SER A 238 15.15 29.07 -17.05
C SER A 238 15.16 27.86 -16.12
N LYS A 239 15.18 28.08 -14.79
CA LYS A 239 14.87 27.02 -13.82
C LYS A 239 13.60 26.35 -14.32
N GLN A 240 13.67 25.08 -14.74
CA GLN A 240 12.46 24.37 -15.12
C GLN A 240 11.56 24.37 -13.89
N PRO A 241 10.31 24.85 -14.02
CA PRO A 241 9.37 24.80 -12.90
C PRO A 241 9.21 23.32 -12.53
N GLY A 242 9.12 23.03 -11.23
CA GLY A 242 8.77 21.69 -10.77
C GLY A 242 7.40 21.28 -11.30
N HIS A 243 7.17 19.97 -11.37
CA HIS A 243 5.87 19.45 -11.80
C HIS A 243 4.75 19.84 -10.82
N SER A 244 3.52 19.89 -11.34
CA SER A 244 2.32 20.35 -10.63
C SER A 244 2.05 19.57 -9.34
N LEU A 245 2.29 18.25 -9.36
CA LEU A 245 2.00 17.36 -8.23
C LEU A 245 2.79 17.68 -6.96
N LEU A 246 3.94 18.39 -7.03
CA LEU A 246 4.67 18.81 -5.82
C LEU A 246 3.81 19.71 -4.92
N SER A 247 2.98 20.57 -5.53
CA SER A 247 2.06 21.44 -4.79
C SER A 247 0.84 20.70 -4.25
N SER A 248 0.53 19.53 -4.81
CA SER A 248 -0.59 18.67 -4.42
C SER A 248 -0.23 17.74 -3.25
N MET A 249 1.05 17.46 -3.04
CA MET A 249 1.52 16.59 -1.96
C MET A 249 1.06 17.09 -0.58
N LYS A 250 0.72 16.14 0.29
CA LYS A 250 0.30 16.41 1.68
C LYS A 250 1.23 15.70 2.65
N PRO A 251 1.46 16.22 3.87
CA PRO A 251 2.29 15.53 4.85
C PRO A 251 1.79 14.11 5.16
N THR A 252 2.70 13.16 5.38
CA THR A 252 2.36 11.85 5.95
C THR A 252 2.23 11.99 7.46
N TYR A 253 1.04 11.82 8.03
CA TYR A 253 0.89 11.91 9.48
C TYR A 253 1.39 10.65 10.19
N TYR A 254 2.45 10.81 11.01
CA TYR A 254 2.97 9.74 11.87
C TYR A 254 2.49 9.91 13.31
N LYS A 255 2.26 8.81 14.04
CA LYS A 255 2.04 8.86 15.49
C LYS A 255 3.37 8.92 16.26
N THR A 256 3.46 9.74 17.30
CA THR A 256 4.56 9.70 18.31
C THR A 256 4.43 8.51 19.24
N ALA A 257 5.56 8.00 19.73
CA ALA A 257 5.60 6.95 20.76
C ALA A 257 5.23 7.46 22.17
N SER A 258 5.27 8.77 22.42
CA SER A 258 5.20 9.37 23.76
C SER A 258 3.97 10.25 24.04
N VAL A 259 2.99 10.28 23.15
CA VAL A 259 1.73 11.00 23.40
C VAL A 259 0.65 9.95 23.68
N THR A 260 0.08 10.02 24.88
CA THR A 260 -1.16 9.35 25.31
C THR A 260 -2.12 9.27 24.14
N ARG A 261 -2.64 8.09 23.83
CA ARG A 261 -3.55 7.79 22.70
C ARG A 261 -4.47 8.97 22.31
N ILE A 262 -3.97 9.88 21.46
CA ILE A 262 -4.82 10.76 20.68
C ILE A 262 -5.06 9.97 19.41
N ASN A 263 -6.30 9.52 19.24
CA ASN A 263 -6.77 8.88 18.02
C ASN A 263 -6.74 9.93 16.90
N THR A 264 -5.58 10.13 16.28
CA THR A 264 -5.50 10.84 15.01
C THR A 264 -5.95 9.90 13.91
N THR A 265 -7.24 10.02 13.58
CA THR A 265 -7.92 9.33 12.48
C THR A 265 -8.17 10.34 11.38
N GLU A 266 -7.13 10.93 10.78
CA GLU A 266 -7.30 11.73 9.56
C GLU A 266 -6.18 11.43 8.57
N ILE A 267 -6.30 10.26 7.94
CA ILE A 267 -5.87 10.10 6.55
C ILE A 267 -7.08 9.48 5.86
N THR A 268 -7.76 10.28 5.04
CA THR A 268 -8.82 9.78 4.16
C THR A 268 -8.16 9.04 3.01
N ILE A 269 -7.92 7.74 3.21
CA ILE A 269 -7.57 6.83 2.12
C ILE A 269 -8.88 6.28 1.59
N LEU A 270 -9.31 6.75 0.40
CA LEU A 270 -10.47 6.17 -0.27
C LEU A 270 -10.08 4.82 -0.87
N PHE A 271 -10.70 3.76 -0.37
CA PHE A 271 -10.66 2.44 -1.00
C PHE A 271 -11.73 2.38 -2.08
N LYS A 272 -11.33 2.11 -3.33
CA LYS A 272 -12.27 1.81 -4.41
C LYS A 272 -12.20 0.31 -4.69
N GLY A 273 -13.22 -0.46 -4.28
CA GLY A 273 -13.40 -1.85 -4.76
C GLY A 273 -13.78 -2.94 -3.77
N GLU A 274 -13.98 -2.67 -2.47
CA GLU A 274 -14.55 -3.65 -1.53
C GLU A 274 -15.61 -2.95 -0.66
N ILE A 275 -16.72 -3.64 -0.39
CA ILE A 275 -17.87 -3.15 0.39
C ILE A 275 -17.37 -2.61 1.74
N PRO A 276 -17.77 -1.39 2.17
CA PRO A 276 -17.41 -0.91 3.50
C PRO A 276 -18.16 -1.72 4.55
N ILE A 277 -17.45 -2.44 5.41
CA ILE A 277 -18.04 -2.97 6.65
C ILE A 277 -18.05 -1.81 7.65
N PRO A 278 -19.22 -1.32 8.10
CA PRO A 278 -19.26 -0.29 9.13
C PRO A 278 -18.81 -0.91 10.46
N TYR A 279 -17.79 -0.34 11.09
CA TYR A 279 -17.48 -0.64 12.49
C TYR A 279 -17.64 0.60 13.36
N THR A 280 -18.50 0.48 14.38
CA THR A 280 -18.70 1.49 15.41
C THR A 280 -17.66 1.28 16.51
N LEU A 281 -16.67 2.17 16.61
CA LEU A 281 -15.81 2.23 17.80
C LEU A 281 -16.52 3.07 18.88
N LYS A 282 -17.08 2.41 19.90
CA LYS A 282 -17.55 3.11 21.11
C LYS A 282 -16.35 3.71 21.84
N SER A 283 -16.15 5.02 21.75
CA SER A 283 -15.32 5.80 22.68
C SER A 283 -16.18 6.80 23.44
N ASN A 284 -15.97 6.89 24.75
CA ASN A 284 -16.67 7.77 25.67
C ASN A 284 -16.66 9.23 25.17
N GLY A 285 -17.82 9.69 24.69
CA GLY A 285 -18.16 11.10 24.55
C GLY A 285 -17.41 11.87 23.46
N LEU A 286 -17.64 11.51 22.19
CA LEU A 286 -17.72 12.43 21.03
C LEU A 286 -17.93 11.59 19.77
N THR A 287 -19.15 11.60 19.24
CA THR A 287 -19.52 10.92 18.00
C THR A 287 -19.15 11.82 16.83
N GLY A 288 -18.12 11.46 16.06
CA GLY A 288 -17.77 12.13 14.81
C GLY A 288 -18.24 11.29 13.63
N TYR A 289 -19.26 11.77 12.93
CA TYR A 289 -19.74 11.19 11.67
C TYR A 289 -19.06 11.90 10.49
N LEU A 290 -18.54 11.13 9.53
CA LEU A 290 -18.13 11.65 8.22
C LEU A 290 -19.20 11.21 7.21
N PHE A 291 -20.14 12.10 6.91
CA PHE A 291 -21.13 11.92 5.84
C PHE A 291 -21.02 13.08 4.84
N LEU A 292 -21.10 12.73 3.56
CA LEU A 292 -21.42 13.62 2.45
C LEU A 292 -22.94 13.62 2.29
N GLY A 293 -23.59 14.80 2.35
CA GLY A 293 -25.03 14.98 2.09
C GLY A 293 -25.75 15.70 3.21
N GLU A 294 -26.63 16.64 2.85
CA GLU A 294 -27.40 17.50 3.76
C GLU A 294 -28.22 16.70 4.79
N ILE A 295 -28.26 17.19 6.03
CA ILE A 295 -28.96 16.55 7.16
C ILE A 295 -30.42 17.04 7.19
N SER A 296 -31.36 16.12 7.10
CA SER A 296 -32.59 16.15 7.91
C SER A 296 -32.45 15.10 9.02
N GLU A 297 -32.79 15.49 10.25
CA GLU A 297 -32.58 14.75 11.51
C GLU A 297 -33.11 13.31 11.47
N ILE A 298 -32.33 12.33 11.96
CA ILE A 298 -32.79 10.95 12.16
C ILE A 298 -32.83 10.63 13.66
N PHE A 299 -34.04 10.31 14.10
CA PHE A 299 -34.40 9.71 15.38
C PHE A 299 -33.84 8.29 15.51
N VAL A 300 -33.40 7.93 16.72
CA VAL A 300 -33.08 6.55 17.10
C VAL A 300 -34.37 5.88 17.55
N GLU A 301 -34.89 4.89 16.81
CA GLU A 301 -35.85 3.92 17.37
C GLU A 301 -35.97 2.65 16.52
N ASP A 302 -35.92 1.51 17.23
CA ASP A 302 -36.33 0.11 16.99
C ASP A 302 -36.28 -0.54 15.58
N GLU A 303 -35.80 -1.79 15.56
CA GLU A 303 -35.73 -2.67 14.38
C GLU A 303 -37.12 -2.83 13.73
N LEU A 304 -37.38 -2.06 12.68
CA LEU A 304 -38.56 -2.22 11.83
C LEU A 304 -38.31 -3.39 10.86
N GLU A 305 -39.28 -4.31 10.76
CA GLU A 305 -39.23 -5.43 9.81
C GLU A 305 -39.19 -4.90 8.37
N THR A 306 -38.12 -5.22 7.64
CA THR A 306 -37.98 -4.97 6.21
C THR A 306 -38.77 -5.96 5.38
N ASP A 307 -39.28 -5.51 4.24
CA ASP A 307 -39.80 -6.42 3.23
C ASP A 307 -38.69 -7.20 2.51
N GLU A 308 -39.07 -8.09 1.60
CA GLU A 308 -38.15 -8.97 0.88
C GLU A 308 -37.13 -8.22 -0.02
N ASN A 309 -37.35 -6.93 -0.30
CA ASN A 309 -36.42 -6.09 -1.05
C ASN A 309 -35.70 -5.07 -0.13
N GLY A 310 -35.76 -5.27 1.18
CA GLY A 310 -35.05 -4.42 2.15
C GLY A 310 -35.65 -3.04 2.33
N CYS A 311 -36.92 -2.82 1.95
CA CYS A 311 -37.62 -1.56 2.10
C CYS A 311 -38.56 -1.56 3.33
N VAL A 312 -38.67 -0.41 4.00
CA VAL A 312 -39.55 -0.17 5.15
C VAL A 312 -40.39 1.08 4.88
N LEU A 313 -41.70 1.00 5.10
CA LEU A 313 -42.55 2.19 5.13
C LEU A 313 -42.42 2.88 6.50
N MET A 314 -41.90 4.10 6.50
CA MET A 314 -41.73 4.92 7.69
C MET A 314 -43.07 5.54 8.13
N GLN A 315 -43.15 5.95 9.41
CA GLN A 315 -44.37 6.54 9.97
C GLN A 315 -44.79 7.86 9.29
N ASP A 316 -43.86 8.56 8.64
CA ASP A 316 -44.11 9.79 7.88
C ASP A 316 -44.61 9.53 6.44
N GLY A 317 -44.80 8.26 6.06
CA GLY A 317 -45.28 7.85 4.75
C GLY A 317 -44.19 7.70 3.68
N LYS A 318 -42.91 7.91 4.04
CA LYS A 318 -41.77 7.69 3.13
C LYS A 318 -41.27 6.26 3.18
N TRP A 319 -40.56 5.83 2.15
CA TRP A 319 -39.95 4.51 2.08
C TRP A 319 -38.46 4.58 2.37
N PHE A 320 -37.94 3.69 3.21
CA PHE A 320 -36.52 3.60 3.54
C PHE A 320 -35.95 2.26 3.11
N HIS A 321 -34.91 2.28 2.28
CA HIS A 321 -34.21 1.08 1.86
C HIS A 321 -33.00 0.83 2.78
N GLN A 322 -33.07 -0.23 3.60
CA GLN A 322 -32.12 -0.49 4.68
C GLN A 322 -30.70 -0.78 4.18
N GLU A 323 -30.55 -1.61 3.14
CA GLU A 323 -29.22 -1.95 2.60
C GLU A 323 -28.55 -0.79 1.84
N ALA A 324 -29.33 0.01 1.10
CA ALA A 324 -28.82 1.15 0.35
C ALA A 324 -28.72 2.43 1.19
N ASN A 325 -29.36 2.46 2.36
CA ASN A 325 -29.46 3.60 3.26
C ASN A 325 -29.96 4.89 2.57
N ILE A 326 -31.06 4.75 1.82
CA ILE A 326 -31.73 5.85 1.10
C ILE A 326 -33.20 5.94 1.49
N THR A 327 -33.76 7.15 1.47
CA THR A 327 -35.19 7.42 1.68
C THR A 327 -35.82 7.88 0.37
N LEU A 328 -36.98 7.33 0.03
CA LEU A 328 -37.77 7.60 -1.16
C LEU A 328 -39.10 8.23 -0.76
N ASP A 329 -39.51 9.30 -1.44
CA ASP A 329 -40.79 9.98 -1.18
C ASP A 329 -41.99 9.26 -1.81
N THR A 330 -41.74 8.31 -2.70
CA THR A 330 -42.76 7.49 -3.38
C THR A 330 -42.46 6.02 -3.17
N SER A 331 -43.49 5.17 -3.28
CA SER A 331 -43.33 3.72 -3.20
C SER A 331 -42.34 3.24 -4.27
N PRO A 332 -41.33 2.41 -3.92
CA PRO A 332 -40.45 1.80 -4.91
C PRO A 332 -41.17 0.77 -5.80
N TYR A 333 -42.45 0.49 -5.51
CA TYR A 333 -43.28 -0.48 -6.22
C TYR A 333 -44.38 0.17 -7.08
N GLU A 334 -44.44 1.50 -7.12
CA GLU A 334 -45.36 2.25 -7.97
C GLU A 334 -44.55 3.08 -8.98
N ASP A 335 -44.83 2.88 -10.27
CA ASP A 335 -44.25 3.65 -11.39
C ASP A 335 -44.87 5.05 -11.52
#